data_AF-A0A966UAP5-F1
#
_entry.id   AF-A0A966UAP5-F1
#
_cell.length_a   1.000
_cell.length_b   1.000
_cell.length_c   1.000
_cell.angle_alpha   90.00
_cell.angle_beta   90.00
_cell.angle_gamma   90.00
#
_symmetry.space_group_name_H-M   'P 1'
#
loop_
_entity.id
_entity.type
_entity.pdbx_description
1 polymer ?
#
loop_
_entity_poly.entity_id
_entity_poly.type
_entity_poly.pdbx_seq_one_letter_code
_entity_poly.pdbx_strand_id
1 'polypeptide(L)'
;MWIWSNSWSSPYRLNSKELDSETGMHYYGARYHHPKLSVWMSVDPKAMSGDNMTRSPYNFTDNNPVILIDPDGRDVVFFNRQGKEVHRIESSTSFETYVMHKNADDHVMDQTHYESRAGWVQARMPNVIQEKGGSPTTTSRYQKLDYQIAASTHLFNEAKNDGTLQLVTDGNASIPTSALSDIPNLDPTLVKAVAMQESAIGSGGVDDVMQVNVSGDWNEFKSQYGLSNGGATNSTLSINAGIRVLATKGFKGGIDYNSTTGVRTFEFQGWDKAVESYNGGGTTGYSQSVNDMIDNSVRASQENY
;
A
#
# COMPACT_ATOMS: atom_id res chain seq x y z
N MET A 1 33.92 -22.64 -43.54
CA MET A 1 32.72 -22.48 -42.71
C MET A 1 33.10 -21.52 -41.59
N TRP A 2 32.60 -20.28 -41.63
CA TRP A 2 32.89 -19.28 -40.61
C TRP A 2 31.69 -19.24 -39.66
N ILE A 3 31.92 -19.40 -38.36
CA ILE A 3 30.90 -19.34 -37.32
C ILE A 3 30.95 -17.92 -36.74
N TRP A 4 29.88 -17.14 -36.89
CA TRP A 4 29.72 -15.87 -36.19
C TRP A 4 29.33 -16.15 -34.73
N SER A 5 30.12 -15.71 -33.76
CA SER A 5 29.67 -15.62 -32.36
C SER A 5 29.15 -14.21 -32.10
N ASN A 6 27.84 -14.01 -32.23
CA ASN A 6 27.18 -12.80 -31.72
C ASN A 6 26.95 -12.97 -30.21
N SER A 7 27.87 -12.49 -29.38
CA SER A 7 27.57 -12.27 -27.96
C SER A 7 27.17 -10.81 -27.75
N TRP A 8 25.88 -10.50 -27.93
CA TRP A 8 25.32 -9.29 -27.37
C TRP A 8 25.28 -9.45 -25.85
N SER A 9 26.32 -8.97 -25.18
CA SER A 9 26.43 -8.95 -23.72
C SER A 9 26.06 -7.56 -23.25
N SER A 10 24.93 -7.41 -22.55
CA SER A 10 24.58 -6.16 -21.89
C SER A 10 25.67 -5.78 -20.87
N PRO A 11 26.11 -4.51 -20.83
CA PRO A 11 27.02 -4.05 -19.78
C PRO A 11 26.31 -4.01 -18.42
N TYR A 12 24.98 -3.96 -18.38
CA TYR A 12 24.20 -4.01 -17.15
C TYR A 12 23.94 -5.47 -16.74
N ARG A 13 24.35 -5.85 -15.52
CA ARG A 13 24.15 -7.21 -15.01
C ARG A 13 23.46 -7.24 -13.64
N LEU A 14 24.21 -7.32 -12.55
CA LEU A 14 23.65 -7.42 -11.19
C LEU A 14 22.89 -6.12 -10.83
N ASN A 15 21.63 -6.25 -10.41
CA ASN A 15 20.73 -5.13 -10.06
C ASN A 15 20.65 -4.03 -11.13
N SER A 16 20.72 -4.42 -12.41
CA SER A 16 20.72 -3.50 -13.55
C SER A 16 21.82 -2.44 -13.47
N LYS A 17 22.91 -2.70 -12.73
CA LYS A 17 24.08 -1.82 -12.66
C LYS A 17 25.13 -2.25 -13.65
N GLU A 18 25.82 -1.25 -14.18
CA GLU A 18 26.90 -1.42 -15.14
C GLU A 18 28.02 -2.25 -14.52
N LEU A 19 28.40 -3.33 -15.19
CA LEU A 19 29.61 -4.08 -14.92
C LEU A 19 30.74 -3.43 -15.69
N ASP A 20 31.66 -2.82 -14.97
CA ASP A 20 32.90 -2.33 -15.54
C ASP A 20 33.76 -3.53 -15.98
N SER A 21 34.07 -3.57 -17.29
CA SER A 21 34.84 -4.66 -17.90
C SER A 21 36.30 -4.68 -17.50
N GLU A 22 36.88 -3.56 -17.06
CA GLU A 22 38.29 -3.49 -16.67
C GLU A 22 38.51 -3.97 -15.24
N THR A 23 37.57 -3.65 -14.34
CA THR A 23 37.70 -3.96 -12.91
C THR A 23 36.89 -5.19 -12.49
N GLY A 24 35.89 -5.60 -13.28
CA GLY A 24 34.96 -6.68 -12.92
C GLY A 24 34.03 -6.31 -11.76
N MET A 25 33.85 -5.00 -11.50
CA MET A 25 33.03 -4.47 -10.41
C MET A 25 31.77 -3.81 -10.97
N HIS A 26 30.74 -3.72 -10.14
CA HIS A 26 29.51 -3.02 -10.49
C HIS A 26 29.55 -1.58 -10.03
N TYR A 27 29.23 -0.65 -10.93
CA TYR A 27 29.15 0.77 -10.62
C TYR A 27 27.72 1.16 -10.18
N TYR A 28 27.59 1.60 -8.93
CA TYR A 28 26.31 1.99 -8.31
C TYR A 28 26.17 3.52 -8.17
N GLY A 29 26.96 4.30 -8.91
CA GLY A 29 26.98 5.77 -8.81
C GLY A 29 27.87 6.25 -7.67
N ALA A 30 27.46 5.98 -6.43
CA ALA A 30 28.19 6.43 -5.23
C ALA A 30 29.42 5.58 -4.90
N ARG A 31 29.40 4.28 -5.24
CA ARG A 31 30.45 3.31 -4.89
C ARG A 31 30.56 2.19 -5.92
N TYR A 32 31.70 1.49 -5.90
CA TYR A 32 31.91 0.23 -6.64
C TYR A 32 31.64 -0.98 -5.73
N HIS A 33 30.90 -1.95 -6.25
CA HIS A 33 30.58 -3.22 -5.57
C HIS A 33 31.34 -4.39 -6.17
N HIS A 34 31.95 -5.22 -5.32
CA HIS A 34 32.68 -6.42 -5.75
C HIS A 34 31.76 -7.65 -5.72
N PRO A 35 31.27 -8.16 -6.88
CA PRO A 35 30.22 -9.19 -6.92
C PRO A 35 30.63 -10.52 -6.29
N LYS A 36 31.91 -10.92 -6.34
CA LYS A 36 32.37 -12.18 -5.72
C LYS A 36 32.55 -12.12 -4.21
N LEU A 37 32.79 -10.94 -3.67
CA LEU A 37 33.09 -10.73 -2.25
C LEU A 37 31.86 -10.16 -1.52
N SER A 38 30.88 -9.66 -2.26
CA SER A 38 29.66 -9.04 -1.74
C SER A 38 29.93 -7.87 -0.79
N VAL A 39 30.92 -7.05 -1.13
CA VAL A 39 31.33 -5.88 -0.33
C VAL A 39 31.47 -4.63 -1.20
N TRP A 40 31.29 -3.47 -0.56
CA TRP A 40 31.64 -2.18 -1.14
C TRP A 40 33.15 -1.93 -1.09
N MET A 41 33.70 -1.31 -2.13
CA MET A 41 35.13 -0.95 -2.17
C MET A 41 35.48 0.33 -1.40
N SER A 42 34.48 1.03 -0.87
CA SER A 42 34.65 2.24 -0.07
C SER A 42 33.63 2.33 1.07
N VAL A 43 34.00 3.07 2.11
CA VAL A 43 33.16 3.37 3.29
C VAL A 43 31.86 4.04 2.84
N ASP A 44 30.74 3.65 3.46
CA ASP A 44 29.45 4.30 3.26
C ASP A 44 29.52 5.80 3.62
N PRO A 45 29.15 6.72 2.71
CA PRO A 45 29.08 8.15 3.03
C PRO A 45 28.16 8.48 4.21
N LYS A 46 27.19 7.60 4.52
CA LYS A 46 26.28 7.70 5.67
C LYS A 46 26.69 6.74 6.81
N ALA A 47 27.91 6.22 6.85
CA ALA A 47 28.37 5.30 7.90
C ALA A 47 28.20 5.87 9.33
N MET A 48 28.28 7.19 9.47
CA MET A 48 28.15 7.89 10.76
C MET A 48 26.74 8.42 11.05
N SER A 49 25.74 8.16 10.19
CA SER A 49 24.35 8.50 10.51
C SER A 49 23.83 7.56 11.61
N GLY A 50 22.95 8.07 12.48
CA GLY A 50 22.49 7.35 13.68
C GLY A 50 22.03 5.91 13.42
N ASP A 51 21.36 5.67 12.30
CA ASP A 51 20.86 4.34 11.92
C ASP A 51 21.96 3.36 11.46
N ASN A 52 23.10 3.86 10.97
CA ASN A 52 24.18 3.05 10.38
C ASN A 52 25.36 2.82 11.32
N MET A 53 25.38 3.48 12.48
CA MET A 53 26.52 3.48 13.40
C MET A 53 26.77 2.10 14.06
N THR A 54 25.77 1.22 14.02
CA THR A 54 25.86 -0.18 14.50
C THR A 54 26.13 -1.19 13.37
N ARG A 55 26.18 -0.74 12.11
CA ARG A 55 26.41 -1.59 10.92
C ARG A 55 27.82 -1.42 10.37
N SER A 56 28.33 -2.45 9.69
CA SER A 56 29.61 -2.35 8.99
C SER A 56 29.50 -1.33 7.85
N PRO A 57 30.44 -0.37 7.73
CA PRO A 57 30.43 0.64 6.67
C PRO A 57 30.63 0.07 5.26
N TYR A 58 30.92 -1.22 5.14
CA TYR A 58 31.13 -1.94 3.88
C TYR A 58 30.00 -2.93 3.56
N ASN A 59 28.92 -2.96 4.36
CA ASN A 59 27.85 -3.92 4.20
C ASN A 59 27.03 -3.67 2.92
N PHE A 60 26.82 -4.73 2.13
CA PHE A 60 25.93 -4.75 0.98
C PHE A 60 24.57 -5.32 1.39
N THR A 61 23.49 -4.53 1.27
CA THR A 61 22.09 -4.95 1.52
C THR A 61 21.84 -5.59 2.89
N ASP A 62 22.49 -5.11 3.96
CA ASP A 62 22.47 -5.72 5.31
C ASP A 62 22.69 -7.25 5.32
N ASN A 63 23.55 -7.74 4.41
CA ASN A 63 23.80 -9.16 4.14
C ASN A 63 22.58 -9.99 3.69
N ASN A 64 21.51 -9.35 3.21
CA ASN A 64 20.34 -10.03 2.68
C ASN A 64 19.89 -9.47 1.31
N PRO A 65 20.68 -9.72 0.24
CA PRO A 65 20.40 -9.22 -1.11
C PRO A 65 19.23 -9.90 -1.82
N VAL A 66 18.57 -10.86 -1.16
CA VAL A 66 17.40 -11.58 -1.68
C VAL A 66 16.09 -10.93 -1.23
N ILE A 67 16.09 -10.28 -0.05
CA ILE A 67 14.88 -9.72 0.58
C ILE A 67 14.94 -8.19 0.69
N LEU A 68 16.13 -7.59 0.84
CA LEU A 68 16.26 -6.16 1.12
C LEU A 68 16.38 -5.35 -0.18
N ILE A 69 15.24 -4.80 -0.60
CA ILE A 69 15.09 -3.75 -1.62
C ILE A 69 14.39 -2.55 -0.95
N ASP A 70 14.95 -1.37 -1.23
CA ASP A 70 14.59 0.02 -0.91
C ASP A 70 14.10 0.40 0.53
N PRO A 71 14.94 1.06 1.35
CA PRO A 71 14.57 1.59 2.65
C PRO A 71 13.93 2.99 2.66
N ASP A 72 13.77 3.72 1.55
CA ASP A 72 13.14 5.06 1.54
C ASP A 72 11.76 5.10 0.86
N GLY A 73 11.39 4.02 0.18
CA GLY A 73 10.04 3.83 -0.34
C GLY A 73 9.67 4.81 -1.44
N ARG A 74 10.64 5.32 -2.21
CA ARG A 74 10.44 6.25 -3.33
C ARG A 74 10.54 5.50 -4.67
N ASP A 75 9.39 5.31 -5.32
CA ASP A 75 9.20 4.52 -6.52
C ASP A 75 7.98 5.00 -7.32
N VAL A 76 7.91 4.56 -8.57
CA VAL A 76 6.66 4.55 -9.34
C VAL A 76 6.15 3.11 -9.41
N VAL A 77 5.00 2.85 -8.80
CA VAL A 77 4.48 1.49 -8.64
C VAL A 77 3.16 1.32 -9.38
N PHE A 78 3.03 0.20 -10.10
CA PHE A 78 1.91 -0.10 -10.97
C PHE A 78 1.11 -1.29 -10.44
N PHE A 79 -0.21 -1.13 -10.36
CA PHE A 79 -1.15 -2.14 -9.86
C PHE A 79 -2.18 -2.51 -10.93
N ASN A 80 -2.40 -3.82 -11.09
CA ASN A 80 -3.48 -4.29 -11.95
C ASN A 80 -4.87 -4.06 -11.32
N ARG A 81 -5.92 -4.43 -12.05
CA ARG A 81 -7.32 -4.29 -11.62
C ARG A 81 -7.69 -5.14 -10.39
N GLN A 82 -6.91 -6.18 -10.11
CA GLN A 82 -7.04 -6.99 -8.89
C GLN A 82 -6.31 -6.38 -7.69
N GLY A 83 -5.69 -5.19 -7.83
CA GLY A 83 -4.95 -4.53 -6.76
C GLY A 83 -3.63 -5.21 -6.43
N LYS A 84 -3.07 -6.01 -7.36
CA LYS A 84 -1.77 -6.64 -7.24
C LYS A 84 -0.71 -5.77 -7.95
N GLU A 85 0.41 -5.55 -7.28
CA GLU A 85 1.58 -4.92 -7.89
C GLU A 85 2.09 -5.77 -9.06
N VAL A 86 2.30 -5.13 -10.22
CA VAL A 86 2.76 -5.78 -11.44
C VAL A 86 4.08 -5.22 -11.95
N HIS A 87 4.41 -3.98 -11.59
CA HIS A 87 5.67 -3.36 -11.97
C HIS A 87 6.07 -2.26 -10.99
N ARG A 88 7.38 -2.05 -10.86
CA ARG A 88 7.99 -1.01 -10.03
C ARG A 88 9.17 -0.41 -10.77
N ILE A 89 9.18 0.91 -10.86
CA ILE A 89 10.31 1.69 -11.37
C ILE A 89 10.96 2.37 -10.17
N GLU A 90 12.20 1.98 -9.89
CA GLU A 90 13.01 2.58 -8.82
C GLU A 90 13.19 4.08 -9.05
N SER A 91 12.85 4.93 -8.05
CA SER A 91 12.99 6.39 -8.21
C SER A 91 13.30 7.13 -6.92
N SER A 92 14.49 7.70 -6.80
CA SER A 92 14.85 8.54 -5.64
C SER A 92 14.08 9.87 -5.52
N THR A 93 13.21 10.18 -6.48
CA THR A 93 12.54 11.50 -6.62
C THR A 93 11.04 11.41 -6.84
N SER A 94 10.50 10.24 -7.16
CA SER A 94 9.09 10.05 -7.49
C SER A 94 8.46 9.14 -6.48
N PHE A 95 7.24 9.49 -6.08
CA PHE A 95 6.44 8.72 -5.15
C PHE A 95 5.03 8.63 -5.70
N GLU A 96 4.81 7.67 -6.58
CA GLU A 96 3.60 7.60 -7.40
C GLU A 96 3.05 6.18 -7.47
N THR A 97 1.72 6.08 -7.39
CA THR A 97 1.01 4.83 -7.66
C THR A 97 0.18 5.01 -8.92
N TYR A 98 0.21 4.02 -9.79
CA TYR A 98 -0.68 3.92 -10.93
C TYR A 98 -1.49 2.64 -10.86
N VAL A 99 -2.76 2.74 -11.24
CA VAL A 99 -3.69 1.63 -11.36
C VAL A 99 -4.04 1.47 -12.84
N MET A 100 -4.09 0.23 -13.30
CA MET A 100 -4.49 -0.08 -14.67
C MET A 100 -5.87 0.51 -14.96
N HIS A 101 -5.98 1.23 -16.08
CA HIS A 101 -7.24 1.82 -16.53
C HIS A 101 -8.25 0.71 -16.83
N LYS A 102 -9.54 0.91 -16.50
CA LYS A 102 -10.57 -0.14 -16.68
C LYS A 102 -10.78 -0.62 -18.12
N ASN A 103 -10.47 0.22 -19.10
CA ASN A 103 -10.54 -0.10 -20.53
C ASN A 103 -9.19 -0.54 -21.12
N ALA A 104 -8.15 -0.68 -20.30
CA ALA A 104 -6.87 -1.22 -20.74
C ALA A 104 -7.00 -2.73 -20.97
N ASP A 105 -6.33 -3.22 -22.00
CA ASP A 105 -6.14 -4.65 -22.21
C ASP A 105 -4.86 -5.15 -21.50
N ASP A 106 -4.65 -6.47 -21.52
CA ASP A 106 -3.47 -7.07 -20.89
C ASP A 106 -2.15 -6.68 -21.61
N HIS A 107 -2.20 -6.12 -22.83
CA HIS A 107 -0.99 -5.66 -23.55
C HIS A 107 -0.39 -4.39 -22.93
N VAL A 108 -1.14 -3.70 -22.08
CA VAL A 108 -0.67 -2.55 -21.29
C VAL A 108 0.38 -2.94 -20.23
N MET A 109 0.61 -4.25 -19.99
CA MET A 109 1.62 -4.74 -19.06
C MET A 109 3.05 -4.84 -19.64
N ASP A 110 3.28 -4.34 -20.86
CA ASP A 110 4.61 -4.24 -21.49
C ASP A 110 5.42 -3.02 -20.99
N GLN A 111 6.75 -3.11 -21.05
CA GLN A 111 7.68 -2.10 -20.53
C GLN A 111 7.46 -0.70 -21.13
N THR A 112 7.11 -0.64 -22.41
CA THR A 112 6.82 0.62 -23.12
C THR A 112 5.62 1.38 -22.54
N HIS A 113 4.65 0.67 -21.94
CA HIS A 113 3.43 1.25 -21.37
C HIS A 113 3.65 1.78 -19.95
N TYR A 114 4.52 1.17 -19.16
CA TYR A 114 4.92 1.72 -17.85
C TYR A 114 5.65 3.05 -18.03
N GLU A 115 6.53 3.16 -19.04
CA GLU A 115 7.27 4.39 -19.32
C GLU A 115 6.40 5.50 -19.90
N SER A 116 5.43 5.19 -20.75
CA SER A 116 4.51 6.19 -21.31
C SER A 116 3.31 6.51 -20.40
N ARG A 117 3.05 5.66 -19.40
CA ARG A 117 1.83 5.67 -18.56
C ARG A 117 0.54 5.46 -19.37
N ALA A 118 0.65 5.01 -20.62
CA ALA A 118 -0.51 4.71 -21.46
C ALA A 118 -1.27 3.51 -20.87
N GLY A 119 -2.59 3.66 -20.67
CA GLY A 119 -3.42 2.62 -20.06
C GLY A 119 -3.35 2.58 -18.52
N TRP A 120 -2.74 3.58 -17.89
CA TRP A 120 -2.60 3.70 -16.44
C TRP A 120 -3.22 4.99 -15.92
N VAL A 121 -3.78 4.94 -14.71
CA VAL A 121 -4.37 6.09 -14.00
C VAL A 121 -3.63 6.30 -12.70
N GLN A 122 -3.18 7.52 -12.44
CA GLN A 122 -2.50 7.85 -11.20
C GLN A 122 -3.49 7.78 -10.02
N ALA A 123 -3.16 6.99 -9.00
CA ALA A 123 -3.87 6.96 -7.74
C ALA A 123 -3.34 8.06 -6.81
N ARG A 124 -4.24 8.67 -6.04
CA ARG A 124 -3.86 9.65 -5.03
C ARG A 124 -3.08 8.93 -3.92
N MET A 125 -1.88 9.43 -3.63
CA MET A 125 -1.07 8.93 -2.52
C MET A 125 -1.62 9.40 -1.18
N PRO A 126 -1.51 8.60 -0.10
CA PRO A 126 -1.78 9.07 1.25
C PRO A 126 -0.78 10.16 1.66
N ASN A 127 -1.18 11.03 2.58
CA ASN A 127 -0.26 11.97 3.20
C ASN A 127 0.74 11.24 4.14
N VAL A 128 1.84 11.92 4.44
CA VAL A 128 2.80 11.49 5.46
C VAL A 128 2.30 11.93 6.83
N ILE A 129 1.82 10.96 7.62
CA ILE A 129 1.43 11.18 9.02
C ILE A 129 2.68 11.45 9.84
N GLN A 130 2.71 12.60 10.53
CA GLN A 130 3.92 13.09 11.19
C GLN A 130 4.16 12.38 12.53
N GLU A 131 3.10 12.13 13.28
CA GLU A 131 3.17 11.45 14.56
C GLU A 131 1.87 10.72 14.92
N LYS A 132 1.98 9.75 15.83
CA LYS A 132 0.86 9.08 16.49
C LYS A 132 1.10 9.11 18.00
N GLY A 133 0.22 9.76 18.76
CA GLY A 133 0.33 9.84 20.22
C GLY A 133 1.65 10.43 20.71
N GLY A 134 2.18 11.44 19.99
CA GLY A 134 3.47 12.09 20.27
C GLY A 134 4.70 11.30 19.84
N SER A 135 4.55 10.14 19.19
CA SER A 135 5.66 9.37 18.63
C SER A 135 5.79 9.64 17.13
N PRO A 136 6.98 10.02 16.62
CA PRO A 136 7.20 10.27 15.19
C PRO A 136 6.93 9.06 14.31
N THR A 137 6.30 9.27 13.16
CA THR A 137 5.91 8.20 12.20
C THR A 137 6.38 8.46 10.77
N THR A 138 7.38 9.30 10.59
CA THR A 138 7.91 9.69 9.27
C THR A 138 8.96 8.73 8.71
N THR A 139 9.36 7.69 9.45
CA THR A 139 10.38 6.73 9.01
C THR A 139 9.77 5.65 8.10
N SER A 140 10.47 5.30 7.02
CA SER A 140 9.98 4.46 5.90
C SER A 140 9.17 3.21 6.23
N ARG A 141 9.36 2.60 7.41
CA ARG A 141 8.49 1.54 7.93
C ARG A 141 6.99 1.89 7.92
N TYR A 142 6.62 3.16 8.14
CA TYR A 142 5.22 3.62 8.18
C TYR A 142 4.68 3.99 6.78
N GLN A 143 5.56 3.97 5.78
CA GLN A 143 5.35 4.35 4.37
C GLN A 143 5.30 3.10 3.48
N LYS A 144 5.75 1.96 4.01
CA LYS A 144 5.89 0.67 3.30
C LYS A 144 4.64 0.25 2.51
N LEU A 145 3.44 0.56 3.01
CA LEU A 145 2.17 0.14 2.40
C LEU A 145 1.44 1.27 1.66
N ASP A 146 2.02 2.46 1.56
CA ASP A 146 1.33 3.62 0.98
C ASP A 146 0.93 3.41 -0.47
N TYR A 147 1.76 2.71 -1.27
CA TYR A 147 1.43 2.33 -2.65
C TYR A 147 0.20 1.43 -2.73
N GLN A 148 0.17 0.39 -1.90
CA GLN A 148 -0.97 -0.52 -1.84
C GLN A 148 -2.23 0.21 -1.36
N ILE A 149 -2.10 1.06 -0.34
CA ILE A 149 -3.21 1.88 0.19
C ILE A 149 -3.75 2.80 -0.91
N ALA A 150 -2.88 3.49 -1.67
CA ALA A 150 -3.27 4.35 -2.77
C ALA A 150 -4.03 3.57 -3.85
N ALA A 151 -3.49 2.43 -4.31
CA ALA A 151 -4.10 1.59 -5.32
C ALA A 151 -5.46 1.02 -4.89
N SER A 152 -5.51 0.43 -3.69
CA SER A 152 -6.72 -0.16 -3.13
C SER A 152 -7.83 0.87 -2.90
N THR A 153 -7.47 2.06 -2.42
CA THR A 153 -8.42 3.16 -2.22
C THR A 153 -8.95 3.68 -3.56
N HIS A 154 -8.08 3.79 -4.57
CA HIS A 154 -8.49 4.17 -5.93
C HIS A 154 -9.49 3.17 -6.51
N LEU A 155 -9.18 1.88 -6.47
CA LEU A 155 -10.06 0.81 -6.98
C LEU A 155 -11.41 0.78 -6.25
N PHE A 156 -11.43 1.02 -4.95
CA PHE A 156 -12.67 1.14 -4.18
C PHE A 156 -13.52 2.32 -4.65
N ASN A 157 -12.93 3.51 -4.76
CA ASN A 157 -13.63 4.72 -5.18
C ASN A 157 -14.12 4.62 -6.63
N GLU A 158 -13.32 4.04 -7.51
CA GLU A 158 -13.71 3.82 -8.90
C GLU A 158 -14.89 2.82 -8.99
N ALA A 159 -14.82 1.68 -8.30
CA ALA A 159 -15.93 0.73 -8.25
C ALA A 159 -17.22 1.35 -7.71
N LYS A 160 -17.11 2.24 -6.73
CA LYS A 160 -18.25 3.03 -6.22
C LYS A 160 -18.83 3.93 -7.31
N ASN A 161 -17.99 4.72 -7.96
CA ASN A 161 -18.41 5.69 -8.97
C ASN A 161 -18.96 5.03 -10.24
N ASP A 162 -18.48 3.83 -10.57
CA ASP A 162 -18.96 3.02 -11.69
C ASP A 162 -20.22 2.19 -11.34
N GLY A 163 -20.67 2.21 -10.08
CA GLY A 163 -21.84 1.44 -9.63
C GLY A 163 -21.60 -0.07 -9.52
N THR A 164 -20.33 -0.52 -9.59
CA THR A 164 -19.95 -1.93 -9.50
C THR A 164 -19.56 -2.35 -8.09
N LEU A 165 -19.42 -1.41 -7.16
CA LEU A 165 -19.15 -1.71 -5.76
C LEU A 165 -20.27 -2.58 -5.17
N GLN A 166 -19.87 -3.61 -4.44
CA GLN A 166 -20.76 -4.48 -3.68
C GLN A 166 -20.35 -4.42 -2.21
N LEU A 167 -21.28 -4.06 -1.35
CA LEU A 167 -21.15 -4.12 0.10
C LEU A 167 -22.35 -4.82 0.70
N VAL A 168 -22.14 -5.41 1.87
CA VAL A 168 -23.16 -6.01 2.72
C VAL A 168 -23.14 -5.32 4.07
N THR A 169 -24.23 -5.41 4.83
CA THR A 169 -24.27 -4.98 6.23
C THR A 169 -23.53 -5.96 7.14
N ASP A 170 -23.31 -5.57 8.40
CA ASP A 170 -22.79 -6.47 9.44
C ASP A 170 -23.67 -7.71 9.68
N GLY A 171 -24.95 -7.65 9.26
CA GLY A 171 -25.90 -8.76 9.26
C GLY A 171 -25.97 -9.51 7.92
N ASN A 172 -24.95 -9.34 7.07
CA ASN A 172 -24.79 -9.98 5.77
C ASN A 172 -25.92 -9.70 4.74
N ALA A 173 -26.59 -8.55 4.86
CA ALA A 173 -27.60 -8.14 3.88
C ALA A 173 -26.99 -7.23 2.82
N SER A 174 -27.27 -7.44 1.54
CA SER A 174 -26.80 -6.58 0.46
C SER A 174 -27.25 -5.14 0.62
N ILE A 175 -26.32 -4.20 0.42
CA ILE A 175 -26.60 -2.76 0.38
C ILE A 175 -26.81 -2.38 -1.09
N PRO A 176 -27.95 -1.75 -1.44
CA PRO A 176 -28.26 -1.45 -2.84
C PRO A 176 -27.30 -0.41 -3.42
N THR A 177 -26.97 -0.54 -4.72
CA THR A 177 -26.06 0.39 -5.43
C THR A 177 -26.48 1.86 -5.29
N SER A 178 -27.78 2.15 -5.20
CA SER A 178 -28.29 3.51 -4.97
C SER A 178 -27.86 4.12 -3.64
N ALA A 179 -27.68 3.31 -2.59
CA ALA A 179 -27.14 3.80 -1.32
C ALA A 179 -25.60 3.88 -1.36
N LEU A 180 -24.95 3.07 -2.21
CA LEU A 180 -23.50 3.07 -2.37
C LEU A 180 -22.99 4.26 -3.19
N SER A 181 -23.78 4.74 -4.16
CA SER A 181 -23.42 5.91 -4.97
C SER A 181 -23.25 7.18 -4.14
N ASP A 182 -23.97 7.27 -3.02
CA ASP A 182 -23.99 8.45 -2.15
C ASP A 182 -22.80 8.50 -1.17
N ILE A 183 -22.01 7.42 -1.07
CA ILE A 183 -20.83 7.39 -0.20
C ILE A 183 -19.79 8.39 -0.72
N PRO A 184 -19.25 9.31 0.12
CA PRO A 184 -18.16 10.19 -0.28
C PRO A 184 -16.91 9.39 -0.67
N ASN A 185 -16.10 9.89 -1.62
CA ASN A 185 -14.84 9.22 -1.95
C ASN A 185 -13.96 9.06 -0.71
N LEU A 186 -13.42 7.86 -0.52
CA LEU A 186 -12.52 7.52 0.57
C LEU A 186 -11.16 8.18 0.37
N ASP A 187 -10.61 8.79 1.43
CA ASP A 187 -9.27 9.35 1.43
C ASP A 187 -8.22 8.25 1.75
N PRO A 188 -7.17 8.08 0.94
CA PRO A 188 -6.11 7.11 1.25
C PRO A 188 -5.39 7.42 2.57
N THR A 189 -5.32 8.68 3.00
CA THR A 189 -4.75 9.08 4.29
C THR A 189 -5.58 8.55 5.44
N LEU A 190 -6.91 8.51 5.30
CA LEU A 190 -7.80 7.91 6.30
C LEU A 190 -7.54 6.41 6.43
N VAL A 191 -7.40 5.70 5.31
CA VAL A 191 -7.07 4.27 5.31
C VAL A 191 -5.72 4.02 5.99
N LYS A 192 -4.71 4.84 5.68
CA LYS A 192 -3.40 4.78 6.34
C LYS A 192 -3.51 5.03 7.84
N ALA A 193 -4.25 6.04 8.27
CA ALA A 193 -4.45 6.36 9.67
C ALA A 193 -5.14 5.21 10.43
N VAL A 194 -6.16 4.58 9.85
CA VAL A 194 -6.81 3.39 10.41
C VAL A 194 -5.80 2.23 10.53
N ALA A 195 -5.05 1.90 9.47
CA ALA A 195 -4.05 0.84 9.52
C ALA A 195 -2.91 1.13 10.53
N MET A 196 -2.52 2.40 10.69
CA MET A 196 -1.59 2.84 11.73
C MET A 196 -2.18 2.69 13.12
N GLN A 197 -3.47 2.99 13.29
CA GLN A 197 -4.17 2.83 14.56
C GLN A 197 -4.23 1.36 14.97
N GLU A 198 -4.60 0.48 14.04
CA GLU A 198 -4.78 -0.97 14.23
C GLU A 198 -3.47 -1.72 14.51
N SER A 199 -2.44 -1.53 13.67
CA SER A 199 -1.24 -2.38 13.72
C SER A 199 0.08 -1.63 13.55
N ALA A 200 0.03 -0.28 13.55
CA ALA A 200 1.17 0.56 13.17
C ALA A 200 1.76 0.12 11.81
N ILE A 201 0.88 -0.10 10.81
CA ILE A 201 1.23 -0.49 9.42
C ILE A 201 1.93 -1.86 9.39
N GLY A 202 1.47 -2.81 10.22
CA GLY A 202 2.02 -4.16 10.26
C GLY A 202 3.37 -4.28 10.97
N SER A 203 3.79 -3.24 11.71
CA SER A 203 5.05 -3.29 12.45
C SER A 203 5.03 -4.44 13.48
N GLY A 204 6.13 -5.20 13.56
CA GLY A 204 6.19 -6.40 14.38
C GLY A 204 5.80 -7.71 13.66
N GLY A 205 5.67 -7.69 12.32
CA GLY A 205 5.41 -8.90 11.52
C GLY A 205 3.91 -9.24 11.40
N VAL A 206 3.06 -8.22 11.50
CA VAL A 206 1.60 -8.39 11.40
C VAL A 206 1.19 -8.21 9.95
N ASP A 207 0.77 -9.30 9.32
CA ASP A 207 0.27 -9.30 7.95
C ASP A 207 -1.14 -8.70 7.84
N ASP A 208 -1.96 -8.84 8.88
CA ASP A 208 -3.29 -8.25 8.99
C ASP A 208 -3.25 -6.79 9.46
N VAL A 209 -2.79 -5.89 8.59
CA VAL A 209 -2.51 -4.51 8.97
C VAL A 209 -3.72 -3.68 9.39
N MET A 210 -4.92 -4.04 8.93
CA MET A 210 -6.19 -3.43 9.34
C MET A 210 -6.99 -4.31 10.32
N GLN A 211 -6.38 -5.37 10.85
CA GLN A 211 -6.96 -6.26 11.88
C GLN A 211 -8.36 -6.80 11.53
N VAL A 212 -8.60 -7.08 10.24
CA VAL A 212 -9.93 -7.52 9.77
C VAL A 212 -10.22 -8.99 10.02
N ASN A 213 -9.22 -9.81 10.31
CA ASN A 213 -9.35 -11.25 10.49
C ASN A 213 -8.68 -11.76 11.77
N VAL A 214 -8.81 -11.00 12.85
CA VAL A 214 -8.30 -11.38 14.18
C VAL A 214 -9.12 -12.53 14.76
N SER A 215 -8.44 -13.46 15.43
CA SER A 215 -9.07 -14.60 16.11
C SER A 215 -10.13 -14.14 17.12
N GLY A 216 -11.35 -14.68 17.01
CA GLY A 216 -12.47 -14.36 17.91
C GLY A 216 -13.36 -13.21 17.45
N ASP A 217 -13.01 -12.49 16.37
CA ASP A 217 -13.82 -11.41 15.78
C ASP A 217 -14.45 -11.83 14.44
N TRP A 218 -14.70 -13.12 14.23
CA TRP A 218 -15.29 -13.57 12.96
C TRP A 218 -16.77 -13.18 12.84
N ASN A 219 -17.13 -12.64 11.67
CA ASN A 219 -18.52 -12.46 11.25
C ASN A 219 -18.63 -12.85 9.77
N GLU A 220 -19.72 -13.54 9.42
CA GLU A 220 -19.96 -14.10 8.08
C GLU A 220 -19.85 -13.08 6.95
N PHE A 221 -20.23 -11.82 7.16
CA PHE A 221 -20.15 -10.80 6.12
C PHE A 221 -18.71 -10.59 5.61
N LYS A 222 -17.70 -10.88 6.45
CA LYS A 222 -16.27 -10.78 6.09
C LYS A 222 -15.91 -11.73 4.93
N SER A 223 -16.63 -12.84 4.77
CA SER A 223 -16.47 -13.76 3.63
C SER A 223 -16.74 -13.08 2.28
N GLN A 224 -17.65 -12.10 2.25
CA GLN A 224 -17.98 -11.34 1.04
C GLN A 224 -16.81 -10.47 0.58
N TYR A 225 -15.83 -10.23 1.46
CA TYR A 225 -14.64 -9.42 1.20
C TYR A 225 -13.37 -10.26 1.05
N GLY A 226 -13.52 -11.56 0.77
CA GLY A 226 -12.40 -12.47 0.46
C GLY A 226 -11.66 -13.02 1.69
N LEU A 227 -12.19 -12.80 2.89
CA LEU A 227 -11.66 -13.37 4.13
C LEU A 227 -12.26 -14.75 4.40
N SER A 228 -11.59 -15.54 5.23
CA SER A 228 -12.10 -16.81 5.73
C SER A 228 -11.80 -16.96 7.22
N ASN A 229 -12.71 -17.62 7.96
CA ASN A 229 -12.56 -17.82 9.40
C ASN A 229 -11.27 -18.60 9.72
N GLY A 230 -10.38 -18.01 10.52
CA GLY A 230 -9.06 -18.59 10.83
C GLY A 230 -8.09 -18.64 9.64
N GLY A 231 -8.42 -18.01 8.51
CA GLY A 231 -7.55 -17.92 7.35
C GLY A 231 -6.41 -16.93 7.55
N ALA A 232 -5.25 -17.25 6.97
CA ALA A 232 -4.14 -16.30 6.90
C ALA A 232 -4.53 -15.08 6.07
N THR A 233 -3.97 -13.93 6.42
CA THR A 233 -4.10 -12.69 5.67
C THR A 233 -2.72 -12.27 5.15
N ASN A 234 -2.71 -11.30 4.25
CA ASN A 234 -1.53 -10.54 3.88
C ASN A 234 -1.94 -9.06 3.81
N SER A 235 -0.96 -8.15 3.71
CA SER A 235 -1.25 -6.72 3.74
C SER A 235 -2.22 -6.27 2.64
N THR A 236 -2.13 -6.83 1.43
CA THR A 236 -3.04 -6.51 0.31
C THR A 236 -4.48 -6.93 0.61
N LEU A 237 -4.68 -8.18 1.06
CA LEU A 237 -6.01 -8.67 1.43
C LEU A 237 -6.57 -7.90 2.63
N SER A 238 -5.74 -7.64 3.63
CA SER A 238 -6.11 -6.87 4.82
C SER A 238 -6.56 -5.46 4.47
N ILE A 239 -5.84 -4.75 3.59
CA ILE A 239 -6.22 -3.41 3.13
C ILE A 239 -7.52 -3.46 2.30
N ASN A 240 -7.60 -4.37 1.32
CA ASN A 240 -8.77 -4.46 0.44
C ASN A 240 -10.05 -4.80 1.21
N ALA A 241 -9.96 -5.77 2.14
CA ALA A 241 -11.09 -6.13 2.99
C ALA A 241 -11.36 -5.05 4.04
N GLY A 242 -10.33 -4.45 4.64
CA GLY A 242 -10.43 -3.37 5.64
C GLY A 242 -11.13 -2.14 5.11
N ILE A 243 -10.85 -1.72 3.88
CA ILE A 243 -11.59 -0.64 3.21
C ILE A 243 -13.09 -0.97 3.10
N ARG A 244 -13.43 -2.20 2.72
CA ARG A 244 -14.84 -2.64 2.58
C ARG A 244 -15.53 -2.80 3.92
N VAL A 245 -14.83 -3.31 4.94
CA VAL A 245 -15.32 -3.36 6.33
C VAL A 245 -15.56 -1.94 6.81
N LEU A 246 -14.63 -1.01 6.63
CA LEU A 246 -14.79 0.39 7.01
C LEU A 246 -16.02 1.01 6.35
N ALA A 247 -16.18 0.87 5.03
CA ALA A 247 -17.36 1.35 4.31
C ALA A 247 -18.66 0.72 4.84
N THR A 248 -18.66 -0.58 5.15
CA THR A 248 -19.80 -1.29 5.77
C THR A 248 -20.18 -0.67 7.11
N LYS A 249 -19.16 -0.39 7.94
CA LYS A 249 -19.34 0.23 9.27
C LYS A 249 -19.90 1.64 9.19
N GLY A 250 -19.67 2.36 8.08
CA GLY A 250 -20.27 3.68 7.85
C GLY A 250 -21.80 3.67 7.69
N PHE A 251 -22.44 2.53 7.44
CA PHE A 251 -23.91 2.41 7.47
C PHE A 251 -24.47 2.08 8.86
N LYS A 252 -23.62 1.83 9.86
CA LYS A 252 -24.07 1.49 11.22
C LYS A 252 -24.83 2.67 11.83
N GLY A 253 -26.09 2.42 12.23
CA GLY A 253 -27.00 3.45 12.73
C GLY A 253 -27.86 4.13 11.66
N GLY A 254 -27.56 3.91 10.37
CA GLY A 254 -28.32 4.44 9.23
C GLY A 254 -29.12 3.38 8.46
N ILE A 255 -29.35 2.21 9.06
CA ILE A 255 -30.16 1.14 8.47
C ILE A 255 -31.46 1.04 9.24
N ASP A 256 -32.57 1.28 8.57
CA ASP A 256 -33.91 1.14 9.15
C ASP A 256 -34.73 0.09 8.39
N TYR A 257 -35.66 -0.55 9.09
CA TYR A 257 -36.56 -1.55 8.54
C TYR A 257 -38.01 -1.20 8.84
N ASN A 258 -38.76 -0.90 7.77
CA ASN A 258 -40.18 -0.69 7.89
C ASN A 258 -40.92 -2.03 7.89
N SER A 259 -41.41 -2.45 9.07
CA SER A 259 -42.08 -3.74 9.26
C SER A 259 -43.41 -3.88 8.52
N THR A 260 -44.05 -2.77 8.13
CA THR A 260 -45.32 -2.76 7.40
C THR A 260 -45.13 -2.96 5.90
N THR A 261 -44.08 -2.38 5.33
CA THR A 261 -43.78 -2.46 3.89
C THR A 261 -42.73 -3.50 3.55
N GLY A 262 -41.98 -4.01 4.54
CA GLY A 262 -40.85 -4.91 4.35
C GLY A 262 -39.62 -4.25 3.75
N VAL A 263 -39.61 -2.92 3.60
CA VAL A 263 -38.53 -2.17 2.96
C VAL A 263 -37.44 -1.82 3.96
N ARG A 264 -36.18 -2.00 3.55
CA ARG A 264 -35.00 -1.48 4.25
C ARG A 264 -34.52 -0.19 3.61
N THR A 265 -34.16 0.79 4.43
CA THR A 265 -33.47 2.00 3.99
C THR A 265 -32.03 1.96 4.46
N PHE A 266 -31.15 2.62 3.70
CA PHE A 266 -29.71 2.60 3.93
C PHE A 266 -29.19 4.02 3.73
N GLU A 267 -28.65 4.60 4.80
CA GLU A 267 -28.06 5.93 4.81
C GLU A 267 -26.63 5.85 5.34
N PHE A 268 -25.67 6.32 4.54
CA PHE A 268 -24.28 6.37 4.95
C PHE A 268 -24.08 7.50 5.97
N GLN A 269 -23.63 7.17 7.17
CA GLN A 269 -23.51 8.09 8.30
C GLN A 269 -22.20 8.91 8.29
N GLY A 270 -21.37 8.74 7.26
CA GLY A 270 -20.09 9.42 7.10
C GLY A 270 -18.88 8.59 7.53
N TRP A 271 -17.70 9.01 7.06
CA TRP A 271 -16.44 8.32 7.35
C TRP A 271 -16.04 8.40 8.82
N ASP A 272 -16.37 9.50 9.52
CA ASP A 272 -16.11 9.61 10.96
C ASP A 272 -16.87 8.53 11.75
N LYS A 273 -18.14 8.31 11.39
CA LYS A 273 -18.96 7.26 12.01
C LYS A 273 -18.48 5.86 11.63
N ALA A 274 -17.96 5.70 10.42
CA ALA A 274 -17.34 4.47 9.96
C ALA A 274 -16.13 4.11 10.83
N VAL A 275 -15.23 5.06 11.09
CA VAL A 275 -14.04 4.90 11.95
C VAL A 275 -14.42 4.55 13.38
N GLU A 276 -15.37 5.28 13.97
CA GLU A 276 -15.88 4.99 15.32
C GLU A 276 -16.43 3.56 15.42
N SER A 277 -17.17 3.15 14.39
CA SER A 277 -17.80 1.83 14.33
C SER A 277 -16.82 0.71 13.98
N TYR A 278 -15.70 1.02 13.33
CA TYR A 278 -14.65 0.06 12.95
C TYR A 278 -14.02 -0.59 14.18
N ASN A 279 -13.69 0.20 15.19
CA ASN A 279 -13.13 -0.27 16.46
C ASN A 279 -14.17 -0.95 17.39
N GLY A 280 -15.45 -0.99 17.01
CA GLY A 280 -16.49 -1.62 17.82
C GLY A 280 -16.71 -1.00 19.22
N GLY A 281 -16.13 0.18 19.50
CA GLY A 281 -16.15 0.85 20.81
C GLY A 281 -15.07 0.41 21.80
N GLY A 282 -14.07 -0.39 21.39
CA GLY A 282 -13.12 -1.04 22.31
C GLY A 282 -12.01 -0.15 22.88
N THR A 283 -11.65 0.96 22.23
CA THR A 283 -10.56 1.84 22.68
C THR A 283 -11.05 3.28 22.81
N THR A 284 -10.97 3.82 24.02
CA THR A 284 -11.22 5.23 24.31
C THR A 284 -10.31 6.11 23.45
N GLY A 285 -10.89 7.06 22.72
CA GLY A 285 -10.14 8.00 21.89
C GLY A 285 -9.66 7.45 20.54
N TYR A 286 -10.16 6.29 20.09
CA TYR A 286 -9.77 5.71 18.80
C TYR A 286 -9.97 6.66 17.61
N SER A 287 -11.19 7.18 17.42
CA SER A 287 -11.49 8.11 16.33
C SER A 287 -10.72 9.41 16.46
N GLN A 288 -10.50 9.88 17.70
CA GLN A 288 -9.70 11.08 17.95
C GLN A 288 -8.26 10.87 17.49
N SER A 289 -7.63 9.74 17.85
CA SER A 289 -6.28 9.38 17.43
C SER A 289 -6.16 9.29 15.90
N VAL A 290 -7.16 8.73 15.22
CA VAL A 290 -7.22 8.70 13.74
C VAL A 290 -7.31 10.10 13.15
N ASN A 291 -8.18 10.94 13.70
CA ASN A 291 -8.35 12.32 13.23
C ASN A 291 -7.09 13.16 13.48
N ASP A 292 -6.48 13.04 14.66
CA ASP A 292 -5.22 13.73 15.00
C ASP A 292 -4.10 13.37 14.00
N MET A 293 -4.00 12.10 13.61
CA MET A 293 -3.05 11.64 12.57
C MET A 293 -3.35 12.23 11.19
N ILE A 294 -4.62 12.41 10.84
CA ILE A 294 -5.01 13.00 9.55
C ILE A 294 -4.73 14.50 9.55
N ASP A 295 -5.12 15.19 10.62
CA ASP A 295 -4.98 16.63 10.77
C ASP A 295 -3.51 17.07 10.85
N ASN A 296 -2.65 16.25 11.48
CA ASN A 296 -1.21 16.49 11.54
C ASN A 296 -0.45 16.03 10.27
N SER A 297 -1.13 15.38 9.33
CA SER A 297 -0.48 14.83 8.15
C SER A 297 -0.09 15.93 7.16
N VAL A 298 1.02 15.70 6.45
CA VAL A 298 1.49 16.61 5.40
C VAL A 298 1.46 15.90 4.06
N ARG A 299 1.20 16.66 3.00
CA ARG A 299 1.24 16.12 1.65
C ARG A 299 2.62 15.51 1.38
N ALA A 300 2.64 14.29 0.84
CA ALA A 300 3.87 13.64 0.43
C ALA A 300 4.60 14.50 -0.63
N SER A 301 5.90 14.64 -0.45
CA SER A 301 6.81 15.41 -1.27
C SER A 301 8.19 14.75 -1.24
N GLN A 302 9.07 15.15 -2.15
CA GLN A 302 10.44 14.64 -2.19
C GLN A 302 11.23 14.89 -0.90
N GLU A 303 10.86 15.91 -0.11
CA GLU A 303 11.59 16.32 1.09
C GLU A 303 11.15 15.56 2.35
N ASN A 304 9.93 15.04 2.39
CA ASN A 304 9.31 14.46 3.59
C ASN A 304 8.87 13.00 3.46
N TYR A 305 9.12 12.39 2.30
CA TYR A 305 8.88 10.97 2.04
C TYR A 305 10.18 10.16 2.11
#